data_AF-W7PZA7-F1
#
_entry.id   AF-W7PZA7-F1
#
_cell.length_a   1.000
_cell.length_b   1.000
_cell.length_c   1.000
_cell.angle_alpha   90.00
_cell.angle_beta   90.00
_cell.angle_gamma   90.00
#
_symmetry.space_group_name_H-M   'P 1'
#
loop_
_entity.id
_entity.type
_entity.pdbx_description
1 polymer ?
#
loop_
_entity_poly.entity_id
_entity_poly.type
_entity_poly.pdbx_seq_one_letter_code
_entity_poly.pdbx_strand_id
1 'polypeptide(L)'
;MQTYTPSGLSVTQSLTMLFEKNQRPSALPSTCAAYHLSPHGTLFADIIQATTEESRAPQLLCIQAALGVGAFALQDKVVVERPNDGKSIPVSLLVIGIAKSGERKSSVMEAFMGPVTSFLAAQEDKHLQPRQRYLEEVEIWEKTRRRLVSACAEAQAHSLVDSEKNCHANKQKRPLTLQQAEKALNLHLERKPSPPASAGVGVLSDATPQAIPKFIKERGLRSLGIITPEGEEILTNGIKHKSSILNKGYSGEATQRYRVGEGDQSYDVPITTCIFVQPDVAHQAFGAPGAKMRGTGMNARALMAFPASTQGFRALSPPADTSSGTILSDMPSISNRSSLDIPLINRKYRRWISKQLNRSRCYSEIKKVKLKLIREAQVLWYQAYNECEAEMRPGGRYEHFTDLASKFPDQWLRVAGVIHGYNHEFSDDISVDTLRVAFSIVNAFSVEFERLFAPIKEEDKQLFTLEKYLRGKRQQQFRYLPKKVITANGPLRPVSRLDVALHTLSQRGEIGVLTYPRYNQRGHATRPITIIDLYPHHRHDEWCLQQAINMTYQLQSI
;
A
#
# COMPACT_ATOMS: atom_id res chain seq x y z
N MET A 1 -25.84 -75.70 2.24
CA MET A 1 -25.45 -74.61 3.16
C MET A 1 -24.39 -73.77 2.46
N GLN A 2 -24.81 -72.70 1.77
CA GLN A 2 -23.87 -71.71 1.23
C GLN A 2 -23.51 -70.73 2.35
N THR A 3 -22.22 -70.68 2.67
CA THR A 3 -21.66 -69.76 3.67
C THR A 3 -21.57 -68.36 3.08
N TYR A 4 -22.43 -67.46 3.56
CA TYR A 4 -22.31 -66.01 3.39
C TYR A 4 -21.14 -65.50 4.25
N THR A 5 -20.17 -64.82 3.64
CA THR A 5 -19.22 -63.95 4.33
C THR A 5 -19.58 -62.49 4.03
N PRO A 6 -19.88 -61.64 5.03
CA PRO A 6 -20.12 -60.23 4.80
C PRO A 6 -18.78 -59.47 4.75
N SER A 7 -18.49 -58.82 3.62
CA SER A 7 -17.39 -57.88 3.48
C SER A 7 -17.71 -56.59 4.23
N GLY A 8 -17.29 -56.50 5.48
CA GLY A 8 -17.40 -55.30 6.31
C GLY A 8 -16.43 -54.21 5.83
N LEU A 9 -16.95 -53.20 5.14
CA LEU A 9 -16.35 -51.87 5.16
C LEU A 9 -16.43 -51.36 6.60
N SER A 10 -15.31 -50.94 7.18
CA SER A 10 -15.32 -50.42 8.54
C SER A 10 -16.22 -49.18 8.59
N VAL A 11 -16.98 -49.03 9.68
CA VAL A 11 -17.82 -47.86 9.95
C VAL A 11 -16.99 -46.57 9.87
N THR A 12 -15.70 -46.63 10.20
CA THR A 12 -14.72 -45.55 10.03
C THR A 12 -14.50 -45.16 8.57
N GLN A 13 -14.28 -46.10 7.64
CA GLN A 13 -14.10 -45.77 6.21
C GLN A 13 -15.38 -45.20 5.57
N SER A 14 -16.55 -45.67 6.01
CA SER A 14 -17.84 -45.14 5.55
C SER A 14 -18.09 -43.73 6.09
N LEU A 15 -17.68 -43.45 7.34
CA LEU A 15 -17.74 -42.10 7.92
C LEU A 15 -16.75 -41.14 7.25
N THR A 16 -15.52 -41.56 6.92
CA THR A 16 -14.56 -40.70 6.19
C THR A 16 -15.07 -40.35 4.79
N MET A 17 -15.66 -41.31 4.06
CA MET A 17 -16.28 -41.04 2.76
C MET A 17 -17.55 -40.17 2.84
N LEU A 18 -18.32 -40.27 3.93
CA LEU A 18 -19.48 -39.39 4.17
C LEU A 18 -19.08 -37.98 4.61
N PHE A 19 -17.94 -37.81 5.29
CA PHE A 19 -17.36 -36.51 5.63
C PHE A 19 -16.77 -35.80 4.40
N GLU A 20 -16.10 -36.51 3.50
CA GLU A 20 -15.56 -35.93 2.26
C GLU A 20 -16.66 -35.54 1.25
N LYS A 21 -17.78 -36.29 1.20
CA LYS A 21 -18.90 -35.98 0.29
C LYS A 21 -19.81 -34.82 0.72
N ASN A 22 -19.69 -34.35 1.96
CA ASN A 22 -20.53 -33.27 2.51
C ASN A 22 -19.79 -31.94 2.71
N GLN A 23 -18.53 -31.82 2.30
CA GLN A 23 -17.83 -30.54 2.33
C GLN A 23 -18.34 -29.66 1.19
N ARG A 24 -19.20 -28.70 1.53
CA ARG A 24 -19.44 -27.55 0.65
C ARG A 24 -18.08 -26.96 0.28
N PRO A 25 -17.83 -26.64 -1.00
CA PRO A 25 -16.58 -26.01 -1.39
C PRO A 25 -16.40 -24.73 -0.57
N SER A 26 -15.20 -24.58 0.00
CA SER A 26 -14.80 -23.39 0.76
C SER A 26 -15.15 -22.11 -0.01
N ALA A 27 -15.82 -21.17 0.65
CA ALA A 27 -16.06 -19.84 0.12
C ALA A 27 -14.78 -18.99 0.12
N LEU A 28 -13.83 -19.28 1.01
CA LEU A 28 -12.50 -18.70 0.99
C LEU A 28 -11.64 -19.30 -0.14
N PRO A 29 -10.86 -18.46 -0.87
CA PRO A 29 -9.88 -18.95 -1.84
C PRO A 29 -8.80 -19.82 -1.19
N SER A 30 -8.18 -20.69 -1.99
CA SER A 30 -7.06 -21.51 -1.53
C SER A 30 -5.86 -20.67 -1.08
N THR A 31 -4.94 -21.27 -0.32
CA THR A 31 -3.71 -20.62 0.18
C THR A 31 -2.70 -20.25 -0.90
N CYS A 32 -3.04 -20.44 -2.19
CA CYS A 32 -2.18 -20.07 -3.29
C CYS A 32 -2.19 -18.55 -3.52
N ALA A 33 -1.03 -17.99 -3.88
CA ALA A 33 -0.92 -16.61 -4.35
C ALA A 33 -1.52 -16.39 -5.76
N ALA A 34 -2.05 -17.45 -6.39
CA ALA A 34 -2.74 -17.35 -7.67
C ALA A 34 -4.00 -16.50 -7.52
N TYR A 35 -4.21 -15.62 -8.47
CA TYR A 35 -5.41 -14.81 -8.60
C TYR A 35 -5.94 -14.95 -10.02
N HIS A 36 -7.25 -14.84 -10.14
CA HIS A 36 -7.92 -14.77 -11.43
C HIS A 36 -8.39 -13.34 -11.63
N LEU A 37 -7.90 -12.70 -12.69
CA LEU A 37 -8.63 -11.62 -13.31
C LEU A 37 -9.80 -12.29 -14.05
N SER A 38 -11.01 -11.70 -13.97
CA SER A 38 -12.19 -12.15 -14.72
C SER A 38 -11.82 -12.55 -16.17
N PRO A 39 -12.55 -13.47 -16.84
CA PRO A 39 -12.30 -13.76 -18.26
C PRO A 39 -12.18 -12.47 -19.09
N HIS A 40 -11.29 -12.52 -20.10
CA HIS A 40 -10.97 -11.40 -20.99
C HIS A 40 -12.22 -10.67 -21.50
N GLY A 41 -12.12 -9.35 -21.69
CA GLY A 41 -13.22 -8.51 -22.20
C GLY A 41 -13.85 -7.57 -21.17
N THR A 42 -13.31 -7.52 -19.95
CA THR A 42 -13.69 -6.53 -18.93
C THR A 42 -12.62 -5.45 -18.82
N LEU A 43 -13.01 -4.18 -18.66
CA LEU A 43 -12.06 -3.06 -18.68
C LEU A 43 -10.99 -3.21 -17.60
N PHE A 44 -11.36 -3.68 -16.40
CA PHE A 44 -10.43 -3.90 -15.30
C PHE A 44 -9.33 -4.93 -15.66
N ALA A 45 -9.71 -6.10 -16.17
CA ALA A 45 -8.75 -7.13 -16.54
C ALA A 45 -7.90 -6.70 -17.75
N ASP A 46 -8.55 -6.12 -18.76
CA ASP A 46 -7.92 -5.71 -20.02
C ASP A 46 -6.85 -4.64 -19.79
N ILE A 47 -7.11 -3.61 -18.96
CA ILE A 47 -6.11 -2.55 -18.70
C ILE A 47 -4.92 -3.07 -17.88
N ILE A 48 -5.15 -3.99 -16.95
CA ILE A 48 -4.08 -4.62 -16.17
C ILE A 48 -3.19 -5.45 -17.09
N GLN A 49 -3.79 -6.25 -17.98
CA GLN A 49 -3.04 -7.10 -18.90
C GLN A 49 -2.28 -6.25 -19.93
N ALA A 50 -2.93 -5.26 -20.54
CA ALA A 50 -2.28 -4.32 -21.46
C ALA A 50 -1.06 -3.64 -20.80
N THR A 51 -1.23 -3.11 -19.59
CA THR A 51 -0.12 -2.47 -18.86
C THR A 51 0.98 -3.46 -18.50
N THR A 52 0.63 -4.70 -18.13
CA THR A 52 1.60 -5.75 -17.82
C THR A 52 2.44 -6.08 -19.07
N GLU A 53 1.82 -6.14 -20.25
CA GLU A 53 2.51 -6.44 -21.51
C GLU A 53 3.39 -5.29 -22.00
N GLU A 54 2.90 -4.05 -21.91
CA GLU A 54 3.66 -2.85 -22.30
C GLU A 54 4.86 -2.61 -21.35
N SER A 55 4.63 -2.68 -20.04
CA SER A 55 5.66 -2.36 -19.04
C SER A 55 6.59 -3.53 -18.73
N ARG A 56 6.10 -4.77 -18.90
CA ARG A 56 6.74 -6.02 -18.41
C ARG A 56 7.07 -5.96 -16.92
N ALA A 57 6.26 -5.22 -16.17
CA ALA A 57 6.32 -5.16 -14.71
C ALA A 57 5.60 -6.38 -14.10
N PRO A 58 5.85 -6.69 -12.83
CA PRO A 58 5.06 -7.69 -12.12
C PRO A 58 3.57 -7.33 -12.16
N GLN A 59 2.72 -8.28 -12.58
CA GLN A 59 1.28 -8.05 -12.77
C GLN A 59 0.58 -7.59 -11.47
N LEU A 60 1.03 -8.04 -10.29
CA LEU A 60 0.53 -7.56 -9.00
C LEU A 60 0.72 -6.04 -8.81
N LEU A 61 1.81 -5.43 -9.32
CA LEU A 61 1.96 -3.97 -9.29
C LEU A 61 0.93 -3.28 -10.19
N CYS A 62 0.61 -3.87 -11.34
CA CYS A 62 -0.41 -3.35 -12.25
C CYS A 62 -1.81 -3.43 -11.61
N ILE A 63 -2.12 -4.52 -10.91
CA ILE A 63 -3.37 -4.66 -10.13
C ILE A 63 -3.44 -3.60 -9.03
N GLN A 64 -2.35 -3.39 -8.28
CA GLN A 64 -2.29 -2.37 -7.24
C GLN A 64 -2.55 -0.96 -7.79
N ALA A 65 -1.92 -0.60 -8.91
CA ALA A 65 -2.16 0.69 -9.57
C ALA A 65 -3.61 0.81 -10.08
N ALA A 66 -4.15 -0.22 -10.73
CA ALA A 66 -5.53 -0.23 -11.21
C ALA A 66 -6.54 -0.05 -10.07
N LEU A 67 -6.35 -0.75 -8.95
CA LEU A 67 -7.19 -0.64 -7.76
C LEU A 67 -7.06 0.74 -7.10
N GLY A 68 -5.83 1.24 -6.91
CA GLY A 68 -5.58 2.53 -6.26
C GLY A 68 -6.14 3.70 -7.06
N VAL A 69 -5.87 3.77 -8.37
CA VAL A 69 -6.37 4.84 -9.23
C VAL A 69 -7.89 4.70 -9.44
N GLY A 70 -8.39 3.47 -9.56
CA GLY A 70 -9.83 3.21 -9.69
C GLY A 70 -10.62 3.61 -8.44
N ALA A 71 -10.16 3.23 -7.26
CA ALA A 71 -10.76 3.65 -5.98
C ALA A 71 -10.78 5.17 -5.84
N PHE A 72 -9.69 5.86 -6.20
CA PHE A 72 -9.63 7.32 -6.22
C PHE A 72 -10.69 7.94 -7.15
N ALA A 73 -10.86 7.39 -8.35
CA ALA A 73 -11.84 7.87 -9.32
C ALA A 73 -13.30 7.60 -8.91
N LEU A 74 -13.55 6.65 -8.00
CA LEU A 74 -14.88 6.17 -7.64
C LEU A 74 -15.33 6.57 -6.22
N GLN A 75 -14.43 6.88 -5.28
CA GLN A 75 -14.73 7.02 -3.84
C GLN A 75 -15.68 8.17 -3.46
N ASP A 76 -15.86 9.17 -4.32
CA ASP A 76 -16.88 10.22 -4.17
C ASP A 76 -18.19 9.91 -4.90
N LYS A 77 -18.22 8.86 -5.72
CA LYS A 77 -19.38 8.46 -6.54
C LYS A 77 -20.15 7.30 -5.95
N VAL A 78 -19.46 6.32 -5.38
CA VAL A 78 -20.05 5.07 -4.93
C VAL A 78 -19.66 4.69 -3.51
N VAL A 79 -20.56 3.96 -2.85
CA VAL A 79 -20.35 3.25 -1.59
C VAL A 79 -20.94 1.86 -1.74
N VAL A 80 -20.43 0.88 -1.01
CA VAL A 80 -20.94 -0.51 -1.03
C VAL A 80 -21.72 -0.79 0.24
N GLU A 81 -22.90 -1.38 0.12
CA GLU A 81 -23.70 -1.85 1.24
C GLU A 81 -23.10 -3.12 1.85
N ARG A 82 -22.85 -3.10 3.15
CA ARG A 82 -22.46 -4.30 3.88
C ARG A 82 -23.69 -5.19 4.12
N PRO A 83 -23.67 -6.49 3.74
CA PRO A 83 -24.87 -7.32 3.78
C PRO A 83 -25.48 -7.56 5.18
N ASN A 84 -24.70 -7.49 6.26
CA ASN A 84 -25.13 -7.85 7.62
C ASN A 84 -25.82 -6.73 8.40
N ASP A 85 -25.37 -5.49 8.24
CA ASP A 85 -25.86 -4.33 8.99
C ASP A 85 -26.42 -3.22 8.08
N GLY A 86 -26.33 -3.39 6.75
CA GLY A 86 -26.76 -2.40 5.76
C GLY A 86 -25.91 -1.13 5.73
N LYS A 87 -24.76 -1.10 6.43
CA LYS A 87 -23.89 0.07 6.50
C LYS A 87 -23.23 0.34 5.16
N SER A 88 -23.16 1.62 4.77
CA SER A 88 -22.41 2.05 3.59
C SER A 88 -20.92 2.12 3.89
N ILE A 89 -20.11 1.40 3.10
CA ILE A 89 -18.65 1.39 3.17
C ILE A 89 -18.11 2.16 1.95
N PRO A 90 -17.16 3.10 2.13
CA PRO A 90 -16.51 3.74 0.98
C PRO A 90 -15.64 2.75 0.21
N VAL A 91 -15.47 2.96 -1.10
CA VAL A 91 -14.57 2.15 -1.93
C VAL A 91 -13.10 2.58 -1.85
N SER A 92 -12.75 3.49 -0.93
CA SER A 92 -11.37 3.94 -0.76
C SER A 92 -10.45 2.78 -0.36
N LEU A 93 -9.22 2.80 -0.87
CA LEU A 93 -8.24 1.73 -0.64
C LEU A 93 -6.93 2.26 -0.06
N LEU A 94 -6.22 1.39 0.65
CA LEU A 94 -4.84 1.58 1.04
C LEU A 94 -4.01 0.52 0.32
N VAL A 95 -3.12 0.95 -0.58
CA VAL A 95 -2.33 0.10 -1.46
C VAL A 95 -0.86 0.45 -1.29
N ILE A 96 -0.04 -0.58 -1.02
CA ILE A 96 1.39 -0.42 -0.78
C ILE A 96 2.15 -1.43 -1.63
N GLY A 97 2.75 -0.97 -2.73
CA GLY A 97 3.57 -1.79 -3.60
C GLY A 97 5.05 -1.68 -3.25
N ILE A 98 5.70 -2.81 -3.02
CA ILE A 98 7.14 -2.88 -2.76
C ILE A 98 7.79 -3.44 -4.03
N ALA A 99 8.75 -2.73 -4.61
CA ALA A 99 9.53 -3.28 -5.71
C ALA A 99 10.93 -2.66 -5.79
N LYS A 100 11.89 -3.44 -6.30
CA LYS A 100 13.28 -3.00 -6.48
C LYS A 100 13.36 -1.83 -7.48
N SER A 101 14.45 -1.06 -7.41
CA SER A 101 14.77 -0.11 -8.48
C SER A 101 14.84 -0.83 -9.83
N GLY A 102 14.27 -0.26 -10.89
CA GLY A 102 14.19 -0.89 -12.23
C GLY A 102 13.00 -1.85 -12.45
N GLU A 103 12.13 -2.09 -11.45
CA GLU A 103 10.89 -2.87 -11.60
C GLU A 103 9.73 -2.13 -12.30
N ARG A 104 10.04 -1.03 -12.99
CA ARG A 104 9.07 -0.24 -13.77
C ARG A 104 7.90 0.32 -12.94
N LYS A 105 8.09 0.50 -11.63
CA LYS A 105 7.12 1.14 -10.71
C LYS A 105 6.57 2.46 -11.25
N SER A 106 7.46 3.37 -11.65
CA SER A 106 7.08 4.69 -12.18
C SER A 106 6.35 4.57 -13.52
N SER A 107 6.77 3.65 -14.39
CA SER A 107 6.09 3.40 -15.67
C SER A 107 4.67 2.85 -15.49
N VAL A 108 4.48 1.90 -14.56
CA VAL A 108 3.16 1.37 -14.23
C VAL A 108 2.28 2.48 -13.64
N MET A 109 2.78 3.24 -12.65
CA MET A 109 2.00 4.32 -12.06
C MET A 109 1.61 5.38 -13.10
N GLU A 110 2.52 5.75 -14.00
CA GLU A 110 2.27 6.71 -15.08
C GLU A 110 1.21 6.20 -16.07
N ALA A 111 1.20 4.91 -16.40
CA ALA A 111 0.18 4.34 -17.28
C ALA A 111 -1.24 4.53 -16.73
N PHE A 112 -1.43 4.38 -15.41
CA PHE A 112 -2.73 4.58 -14.76
C PHE A 112 -3.03 6.04 -14.41
N MET A 113 -2.03 6.81 -13.98
CA MET A 113 -2.20 8.21 -13.54
C MET A 113 -2.15 9.22 -14.67
N GLY A 114 -1.47 8.95 -15.79
CA GLY A 114 -1.36 9.88 -16.91
C GLY A 114 -2.72 10.43 -17.39
N PRO A 115 -3.77 9.59 -17.57
CA PRO A 115 -5.12 10.08 -17.87
C PRO A 115 -5.73 10.97 -16.78
N VAL A 116 -5.45 10.67 -15.50
CA VAL A 116 -5.91 11.48 -14.35
C VAL A 116 -5.21 12.84 -14.35
N THR A 117 -3.89 12.85 -14.46
CA THR A 117 -3.07 14.07 -14.53
C THR A 117 -3.50 14.95 -15.69
N SER A 118 -3.70 14.36 -16.88
CA SER A 118 -4.18 15.07 -18.07
C SER A 118 -5.56 15.69 -17.84
N PHE A 119 -6.48 14.96 -17.19
CA PHE A 119 -7.80 15.48 -16.85
C PHE A 119 -7.72 16.64 -15.85
N LEU A 120 -6.93 16.48 -14.78
CA LEU A 120 -6.76 17.49 -13.74
C LEU A 120 -6.14 18.78 -14.30
N ALA A 121 -5.10 18.68 -15.13
CA ALA A 121 -4.48 19.82 -15.80
C ALA A 121 -5.51 20.55 -16.69
N ALA A 122 -6.27 19.82 -17.50
CA ALA A 122 -7.31 20.40 -18.35
C ALA A 122 -8.46 21.06 -17.54
N GLN A 123 -8.71 20.63 -16.31
CA GLN A 123 -9.65 21.31 -15.41
C GLN A 123 -9.02 22.55 -14.79
N GLU A 124 -7.76 22.48 -14.34
CA GLU A 124 -7.06 23.63 -13.76
C GLU A 124 -6.95 24.77 -14.78
N ASP A 125 -6.62 24.48 -16.04
CA ASP A 125 -6.57 25.47 -17.12
C ASP A 125 -7.92 26.17 -17.33
N LYS A 126 -9.03 25.41 -17.31
CA LYS A 126 -10.39 25.96 -17.45
C LYS A 126 -10.80 26.85 -16.28
N HIS A 127 -10.27 26.58 -15.09
CA HIS A 127 -10.66 27.25 -13.85
C HIS A 127 -9.62 28.24 -13.32
N LEU A 128 -8.50 28.45 -14.04
CA LEU A 128 -7.41 29.33 -13.62
C LEU A 128 -7.89 30.79 -13.46
N GLN A 129 -8.50 31.36 -14.50
CA GLN A 129 -9.00 32.74 -14.45
C GLN A 129 -10.16 32.92 -13.45
N PRO A 130 -11.20 32.07 -13.42
CA PRO A 130 -12.24 32.15 -12.38
C PRO A 130 -11.69 32.08 -10.96
N ARG A 131 -10.67 31.23 -10.73
CA ARG A 131 -10.01 31.10 -9.42
C ARG A 131 -9.24 32.35 -9.05
N GLN A 132 -8.51 32.95 -9.99
CA GLN A 132 -7.80 34.18 -9.72
C GLN A 132 -8.75 35.33 -9.35
N ARG A 133 -9.83 35.53 -10.14
CA ARG A 133 -10.86 36.53 -9.84
C ARG A 133 -11.49 36.31 -8.47
N TYR A 134 -11.81 35.05 -8.14
CA TYR A 134 -12.33 34.70 -6.82
C TYR A 134 -11.36 35.06 -5.69
N LEU A 135 -10.07 34.78 -5.83
CA LEU A 135 -9.08 35.11 -4.80
C LEU A 135 -8.95 36.63 -4.60
N GLU A 136 -8.97 37.40 -5.70
CA GLU A 136 -8.98 38.87 -5.66
C GLU A 136 -10.24 39.41 -4.96
N GLU A 137 -11.41 38.89 -5.31
CA GLU A 137 -12.69 39.24 -4.66
C GLU A 137 -12.68 38.91 -3.17
N VAL A 138 -12.17 37.74 -2.77
CA VAL A 138 -12.04 37.33 -1.36
C VAL A 138 -11.08 38.24 -0.61
N GLU A 139 -9.95 38.64 -1.22
CA GLU A 139 -8.99 39.54 -0.59
C GLU A 139 -9.60 40.92 -0.34
N ILE A 140 -10.31 41.48 -1.33
CA ILE A 140 -11.03 42.74 -1.20
C ILE A 140 -12.10 42.61 -0.12
N TRP A 141 -12.84 41.50 -0.12
CA TRP A 141 -13.88 41.22 0.86
C TRP A 141 -13.32 41.13 2.29
N GLU A 142 -12.20 40.43 2.52
CA GLU A 142 -11.54 40.32 3.83
C GLU A 142 -10.97 41.66 4.32
N LYS A 143 -10.38 42.46 3.43
CA LYS A 143 -9.91 43.82 3.77
C LYS A 143 -11.08 44.71 4.21
N THR A 144 -12.21 44.61 3.50
CA THR A 144 -13.43 45.38 3.81
C THR A 144 -14.05 44.91 5.13
N ARG A 145 -14.13 43.59 5.35
CA ARG A 145 -14.60 43.00 6.61
C ARG A 145 -13.78 43.49 7.80
N ARG A 146 -12.45 43.47 7.70
CA ARG A 146 -11.56 43.97 8.76
C ARG A 146 -11.80 45.46 9.08
N ARG A 147 -12.00 46.30 8.06
CA ARG A 147 -12.34 47.72 8.24
C ARG A 147 -13.69 47.91 8.93
N LEU A 148 -14.72 47.16 8.52
CA LEU A 148 -16.06 47.22 9.13
C LEU A 148 -16.05 46.74 10.58
N VAL A 149 -15.29 45.68 10.90
CA VAL A 149 -15.11 45.21 12.29
C VAL A 149 -14.43 46.27 13.15
N SER A 150 -13.38 46.95 12.65
CA SER A 150 -12.74 48.08 13.36
C SER A 150 -13.73 49.21 13.59
N ALA A 151 -14.52 49.57 12.57
CA ALA A 151 -15.52 50.63 12.69
C ALA A 151 -16.63 50.29 13.71
N CYS A 152 -17.07 49.03 13.78
CA CYS A 152 -18.00 48.59 14.83
C CYS A 152 -17.38 48.71 16.22
N ALA A 153 -16.12 48.29 16.39
CA ALA A 153 -15.41 48.39 17.67
C ALA A 153 -15.22 49.85 18.12
N GLU A 154 -14.87 50.74 17.19
CA GLU A 154 -14.75 52.18 17.44
C GLU A 154 -16.11 52.81 17.81
N ALA A 155 -17.18 52.50 17.06
CA ALA A 155 -18.52 53.00 17.36
C ALA A 155 -19.05 52.49 18.70
N GLN A 156 -18.71 51.24 19.07
CA GLN A 156 -19.04 50.66 20.37
C GLN A 156 -18.27 51.35 21.50
N ALA A 157 -16.98 51.62 21.32
CA ALA A 157 -16.18 52.37 22.28
C ALA A 157 -16.71 53.80 22.48
N HIS A 158 -17.06 54.51 21.40
CA HIS A 158 -17.64 55.85 21.49
C HIS A 158 -19.01 55.85 22.20
N SER A 159 -19.87 54.88 21.91
CA SER A 159 -21.16 54.74 22.60
C SER A 159 -21.05 54.48 24.11
N LEU A 160 -19.92 53.92 24.57
CA LEU A 160 -19.63 53.67 25.99
C LEU A 160 -18.98 54.89 26.68
N VAL A 161 -18.33 55.78 25.92
CA VAL A 161 -17.68 57.00 26.44
C VAL A 161 -18.64 58.19 26.45
N ASP A 162 -19.54 58.29 25.46
CA ASP A 162 -20.59 59.33 25.39
C ASP A 162 -21.64 59.19 26.51
N SER A 163 -21.75 58.02 27.17
CA SER A 163 -22.60 57.85 28.35
C SER A 163 -22.04 58.49 29.63
N GLU A 164 -20.79 58.96 29.63
CA GLU A 164 -20.16 59.51 30.85
C GLU A 164 -19.65 60.96 30.76
N LYS A 165 -19.53 61.62 29.60
CA LYS A 165 -19.14 63.05 29.54
C LYS A 165 -19.81 63.86 28.42
N ASN A 166 -20.64 64.81 28.84
CA ASN A 166 -20.97 66.02 28.07
C ASN A 166 -19.70 66.88 27.89
N CYS A 167 -19.13 66.93 26.69
CA CYS A 167 -18.29 68.08 26.30
C CYS A 167 -18.33 68.34 24.79
N HIS A 168 -18.39 69.63 24.48
CA HIS A 168 -18.60 70.19 23.15
C HIS A 168 -17.43 69.99 22.19
N ALA A 169 -17.79 69.92 20.91
CA ALA A 169 -17.04 70.33 19.71
C ALA A 169 -15.86 69.46 19.23
N ASN A 170 -16.07 68.76 18.10
CA ASN A 170 -15.40 69.14 16.86
C ASN A 170 -16.11 68.57 15.61
N LYS A 171 -16.38 69.43 14.62
CA LYS A 171 -16.91 69.07 13.29
C LYS A 171 -15.80 68.41 12.47
N GLN A 172 -15.49 67.13 12.71
CA GLN A 172 -14.71 66.33 11.77
C GLN A 172 -15.25 64.90 11.77
N LYS A 173 -15.81 64.50 10.62
CA LYS A 173 -16.46 63.21 10.30
C LYS A 173 -17.30 62.61 11.43
N ARG A 174 -18.63 62.80 11.39
CA ARG A 174 -19.55 62.02 12.23
C ARG A 174 -19.21 60.53 12.06
N PRO A 175 -18.74 59.83 13.12
CA PRO A 175 -18.54 58.40 13.05
C PRO A 175 -19.88 57.72 12.75
N LEU A 176 -19.85 56.59 12.03
CA LEU A 176 -21.04 55.77 11.80
C LEU A 176 -21.64 55.41 13.16
N THR A 177 -22.97 55.50 13.30
CA THR A 177 -23.62 54.98 14.50
C THR A 177 -23.44 53.46 14.56
N LEU A 178 -23.42 52.88 15.77
CA LEU A 178 -23.23 51.43 15.97
C LEU A 178 -24.19 50.60 15.10
N GLN A 179 -25.47 50.97 15.04
CA GLN A 179 -26.46 50.33 14.17
C GLN A 179 -26.11 50.39 12.67
N GLN A 180 -25.52 51.50 12.19
CA GLN A 180 -25.13 51.64 10.79
C GLN A 180 -23.89 50.79 10.47
N ALA A 181 -22.93 50.71 11.38
CA ALA A 181 -21.74 49.89 11.23
C ALA A 181 -22.10 48.39 11.24
N GLU A 182 -22.95 47.96 12.17
CA GLU A 182 -23.45 46.58 12.25
C GLU A 182 -24.26 46.18 11.02
N LYS A 183 -25.17 47.04 10.54
CA LYS A 183 -25.95 46.78 9.33
C LYS A 183 -25.05 46.65 8.09
N ALA A 184 -24.03 47.51 7.97
CA ALA A 184 -23.06 47.43 6.88
C ALA A 184 -22.22 46.15 6.97
N LEU A 185 -21.82 45.72 8.17
CA LEU A 185 -21.11 44.47 8.39
C LEU A 185 -21.97 43.26 7.99
N ASN A 186 -23.22 43.20 8.45
CA ASN A 186 -24.14 42.09 8.11
C ASN A 186 -24.36 41.98 6.60
N LEU A 187 -24.66 43.10 5.92
CA LEU A 187 -24.84 43.11 4.46
C LEU A 187 -23.56 42.74 3.69
N HIS A 188 -22.38 43.07 4.24
CA HIS A 188 -21.10 42.65 3.66
C HIS A 188 -20.84 41.15 3.88
N LEU A 189 -21.21 40.60 5.04
CA LEU A 189 -21.09 39.17 5.33
C LEU A 189 -21.93 38.30 4.36
N GLU A 190 -23.12 38.78 3.97
CA GLU A 190 -23.98 38.13 2.97
C GLU A 190 -23.37 38.11 1.57
N ARG A 191 -22.49 39.06 1.24
CA ARG A 191 -21.82 39.19 -0.07
C ARG A 191 -20.49 38.45 -0.16
N LYS A 192 -20.26 37.45 0.70
CA LYS A 192 -19.03 36.65 0.64
C LYS A 192 -18.92 35.96 -0.72
N PRO A 193 -17.83 36.16 -1.48
CA PRO A 193 -17.64 35.51 -2.78
C PRO A 193 -17.75 33.99 -2.64
N SER A 194 -18.44 33.36 -3.58
CA SER A 194 -18.55 31.90 -3.67
C SER A 194 -17.37 31.31 -4.43
N PRO A 195 -16.73 30.22 -3.95
CA PRO A 195 -15.63 29.60 -4.68
C PRO A 195 -16.08 29.13 -6.06
N PRO A 196 -15.22 29.23 -7.09
CA PRO A 196 -15.55 28.74 -8.42
C PRO A 196 -15.70 27.22 -8.41
N ALA A 197 -16.42 26.70 -9.39
CA ALA A 197 -16.52 25.25 -9.60
C ALA A 197 -15.12 24.65 -9.75
N SER A 198 -14.77 23.67 -8.93
CA SER A 198 -13.55 22.89 -9.07
C SER A 198 -13.91 21.47 -9.53
N ALA A 199 -12.92 20.73 -10.03
CA ALA A 199 -13.08 19.29 -10.24
C ALA A 199 -13.47 18.57 -8.93
N GLY A 200 -13.15 19.18 -7.77
CA GLY A 200 -13.38 18.71 -6.41
C GLY A 200 -12.88 17.29 -6.16
N VAL A 201 -11.88 16.89 -6.93
CA VAL A 201 -11.01 15.74 -6.76
C VAL A 201 -9.58 16.28 -6.76
N GLY A 202 -8.69 15.69 -5.97
CA GLY A 202 -7.32 16.16 -5.86
C GLY A 202 -6.36 15.01 -5.63
N VAL A 203 -5.13 15.16 -6.11
CA VAL A 203 -4.06 14.18 -5.94
C VAL A 203 -2.87 14.87 -5.28
N LEU A 204 -2.27 14.20 -4.31
CA LEU A 204 -1.02 14.59 -3.67
C LEU A 204 0.03 13.50 -3.91
N SER A 205 1.19 13.91 -4.41
CA SER A 205 2.36 13.04 -4.60
C SER A 205 3.32 13.07 -3.40
N ASP A 206 3.45 14.25 -2.79
CA ASP A 206 4.08 14.47 -1.48
C ASP A 206 3.08 15.22 -0.60
N ALA A 207 2.91 14.75 0.63
CA ALA A 207 1.91 15.30 1.54
C ALA A 207 2.40 15.23 2.99
N THR A 208 2.67 16.41 3.56
CA THR A 208 2.71 16.53 5.01
C THR A 208 1.28 16.40 5.57
N PRO A 209 1.09 15.68 6.68
CA PRO A 209 -0.21 15.59 7.36
C PRO A 209 -0.87 16.93 7.70
N GLN A 210 -0.10 18.01 7.84
CA GLN A 210 -0.61 19.36 8.08
C GLN A 210 -1.19 20.02 6.82
N ALA A 211 -0.69 19.68 5.63
CA ALA A 211 -1.14 20.29 4.38
C ALA A 211 -2.49 19.72 3.89
N ILE A 212 -2.83 18.48 4.26
CA ILE A 212 -4.04 17.78 3.79
C ILE A 212 -5.33 18.55 4.08
N PRO A 213 -5.63 19.00 5.32
CA PRO A 213 -6.90 19.68 5.60
C PRO A 213 -7.01 21.00 4.84
N LYS A 214 -5.91 21.76 4.78
CA LYS A 214 -5.83 23.02 4.01
C LYS A 214 -6.11 22.78 2.53
N PHE A 215 -5.46 21.78 1.94
CA PHE A 215 -5.66 21.41 0.54
C PHE A 215 -7.12 21.01 0.24
N ILE A 216 -7.73 20.21 1.12
CA ILE A 216 -9.15 19.82 1.01
C ILE A 216 -10.07 21.04 1.05
N LYS A 217 -9.89 21.92 2.04
CA LYS A 217 -10.76 23.09 2.23
C LYS A 217 -10.62 24.11 1.10
N GLU A 218 -9.40 24.48 0.73
CA GLU A 218 -9.13 25.49 -0.30
C GLU A 218 -9.55 25.06 -1.71
N ARG A 219 -9.52 23.75 -2.00
CA ARG A 219 -9.89 23.21 -3.31
C ARG A 219 -11.31 22.64 -3.35
N GLY A 220 -12.02 22.62 -2.20
CA GLY A 220 -13.37 22.06 -2.09
C GLY A 220 -13.42 20.58 -2.46
N LEU A 221 -12.43 19.80 -1.99
CA LEU A 221 -12.27 18.40 -2.39
C LEU A 221 -13.35 17.50 -1.76
N ARG A 222 -13.81 16.52 -2.52
CA ARG A 222 -14.70 15.43 -2.09
C ARG A 222 -14.08 14.04 -2.28
N SER A 223 -12.96 13.98 -2.98
CA SER A 223 -12.12 12.80 -3.19
C SER A 223 -10.67 13.23 -3.14
N LEU A 224 -9.85 12.57 -2.33
CA LEU A 224 -8.41 12.79 -2.28
C LEU A 224 -7.66 11.49 -2.59
N GLY A 225 -6.70 11.57 -3.51
CA GLY A 225 -5.73 10.53 -3.78
C GLY A 225 -4.37 10.92 -3.21
N ILE A 226 -3.75 10.04 -2.44
CA ILE A 226 -2.33 10.13 -2.10
C ILE A 226 -1.63 9.05 -2.94
N ILE A 227 -1.18 9.43 -4.12
CA ILE A 227 -0.76 8.49 -5.16
C ILE A 227 0.64 8.88 -5.63
N THR A 228 1.63 8.01 -5.41
CA THR A 228 3.01 8.27 -5.81
C THR A 228 3.79 6.98 -6.11
N PRO A 229 4.63 6.97 -7.17
CA PRO A 229 5.55 5.87 -7.43
C PRO A 229 6.76 5.84 -6.49
N GLU A 230 6.95 6.90 -5.68
CA GLU A 230 8.07 7.12 -4.76
C GLU A 230 7.55 7.52 -3.37
N GLY A 231 6.90 6.59 -2.68
CA GLY A 231 6.29 6.82 -1.36
C GLY A 231 7.26 6.88 -0.18
N GLU A 232 8.55 7.13 -0.42
CA GLU A 232 9.55 7.18 0.66
C GLU A 232 9.23 8.27 1.66
N GLU A 233 9.07 9.52 1.19
CA GLU A 233 8.77 10.67 2.04
C GLU A 233 7.49 10.45 2.86
N ILE A 234 6.48 9.81 2.28
CA ILE A 234 5.20 9.50 2.93
C ILE A 234 5.38 8.47 4.06
N LEU A 235 6.24 7.46 3.87
CA LEU A 235 6.46 6.39 4.85
C LEU A 235 7.51 6.70 5.91
N THR A 236 8.58 7.44 5.57
CA THR A 236 9.71 7.72 6.48
C THR A 236 9.52 9.02 7.25
N ASN A 237 9.09 10.09 6.58
CA ASN A 237 9.04 11.45 7.14
C ASN A 237 7.60 11.97 7.34
N GLY A 238 6.60 11.33 6.73
CA GLY A 238 5.24 11.83 6.61
C GLY A 238 4.17 11.11 7.46
N ILE A 239 3.26 10.41 6.78
CA ILE A 239 1.94 10.04 7.30
C ILE A 239 1.96 8.79 8.18
N LYS A 240 3.03 7.98 8.14
CA LYS A 240 3.16 6.81 9.03
C LYS A 240 2.98 7.17 10.51
N HIS A 241 3.56 8.29 10.95
CA HIS A 241 3.43 8.79 12.34
C HIS A 241 2.06 9.41 12.66
N LYS A 242 1.21 9.60 11.64
CA LYS A 242 -0.18 10.06 11.75
C LYS A 242 -1.12 9.11 11.00
N SER A 243 -0.91 7.79 11.16
CA SER A 243 -1.71 6.71 10.55
C SER A 243 -3.22 6.86 10.75
N SER A 244 -3.65 7.61 11.77
CA SER A 244 -5.04 8.04 11.96
C SER A 244 -5.65 8.73 10.73
N ILE A 245 -4.89 9.53 9.98
CA ILE A 245 -5.40 10.18 8.75
C ILE A 245 -5.70 9.14 7.67
N LEU A 246 -4.77 8.21 7.44
CA LEU A 246 -4.95 7.15 6.46
C LEU A 246 -6.07 6.20 6.87
N ASN A 247 -6.16 5.86 8.15
CA ASN A 247 -7.22 5.01 8.68
C ASN A 247 -8.59 5.67 8.58
N LYS A 248 -8.71 6.96 8.91
CA LYS A 248 -9.97 7.71 8.79
C LYS A 248 -10.36 7.93 7.33
N GLY A 249 -9.40 8.28 6.48
CA GLY A 249 -9.61 8.42 5.03
C GLY A 249 -10.03 7.10 4.36
N TYR A 250 -9.44 5.98 4.79
CA TYR A 250 -9.87 4.63 4.41
C TYR A 250 -11.28 4.34 4.93
N SER A 251 -11.58 4.60 6.21
CA SER A 251 -12.94 4.39 6.74
C SER A 251 -13.99 5.35 6.16
N GLY A 252 -13.57 6.46 5.54
CA GLY A 252 -14.46 7.57 5.17
C GLY A 252 -15.06 8.26 6.38
N GLU A 253 -14.34 8.28 7.50
CA GLU A 253 -14.77 8.92 8.74
C GLU A 253 -14.38 10.39 8.77
N ALA A 254 -15.28 11.23 9.25
CA ALA A 254 -15.00 12.64 9.48
C ALA A 254 -13.81 12.81 10.43
N THR A 255 -12.84 13.61 10.00
CA THR A 255 -11.74 14.04 10.84
C THR A 255 -12.12 15.35 11.49
N GLN A 256 -12.34 15.33 12.81
CA GLN A 256 -12.57 16.54 13.62
C GLN A 256 -11.23 16.98 14.23
N ARG A 257 -10.78 18.19 13.92
CA ARG A 257 -9.55 18.78 14.49
C ARG A 257 -9.68 20.28 14.61
N TYR A 258 -9.58 20.80 15.82
CA TYR A 258 -9.47 22.23 16.08
C TYR A 258 -8.09 22.55 16.65
N ARG A 259 -7.45 23.61 16.16
CA ARG A 259 -6.14 24.05 16.64
C ARG A 259 -6.15 25.54 16.94
N VAL A 260 -5.63 25.90 18.10
CA VAL A 260 -5.43 27.31 18.49
C VAL A 260 -4.47 27.96 17.49
N GLY A 261 -4.87 29.09 16.89
CA GLY A 261 -4.10 29.81 15.87
C GLY A 261 -4.32 29.36 14.42
N GLU A 262 -4.63 28.07 14.17
CA GLU A 262 -4.89 27.52 12.82
C GLU A 262 -6.40 27.32 12.53
N GLY A 263 -7.26 27.46 13.54
CA GLY A 263 -8.71 27.34 13.42
C GLY A 263 -9.20 25.89 13.26
N ASP A 264 -10.40 25.75 12.68
CA ASP A 264 -10.97 24.44 12.34
C ASP A 264 -10.20 23.81 11.17
N GLN A 265 -9.72 22.59 11.36
CA GLN A 265 -9.01 21.75 10.40
C GLN A 265 -9.79 20.45 10.12
N SER A 266 -11.09 20.46 10.39
CA SER A 266 -11.96 19.30 10.19
C SER A 266 -12.30 19.09 8.73
N TYR A 267 -12.40 17.84 8.30
CA TYR A 267 -12.77 17.46 6.94
C TYR A 267 -13.43 16.09 6.92
N ASP A 268 -14.32 15.88 5.95
CA ASP A 268 -15.01 14.62 5.71
C ASP A 268 -14.85 14.22 4.25
N VAL A 269 -13.69 13.64 3.93
CA VAL A 269 -13.29 13.29 2.57
C VAL A 269 -12.65 11.90 2.59
N PRO A 270 -13.13 10.95 1.77
CA PRO A 270 -12.45 9.67 1.60
C PRO A 270 -11.07 9.88 0.97
N ILE A 271 -10.09 9.15 1.47
CA ILE A 271 -8.71 9.20 0.98
C ILE A 271 -8.31 7.80 0.52
N THR A 272 -7.97 7.69 -0.77
CA THR A 272 -7.31 6.51 -1.30
C THR A 272 -5.82 6.76 -1.31
N THR A 273 -5.04 5.79 -0.83
CA THR A 273 -3.59 5.86 -0.81
C THR A 273 -3.04 4.74 -1.66
N CYS A 274 -2.22 5.08 -2.65
CA CYS A 274 -1.55 4.12 -3.52
C CYS A 274 -0.10 4.53 -3.69
N ILE A 275 0.77 3.91 -2.89
CA ILE A 275 2.18 4.27 -2.82
C ILE A 275 3.06 3.10 -3.20
N PHE A 276 4.07 3.35 -4.02
CA PHE A 276 5.11 2.39 -4.31
C PHE A 276 6.42 2.77 -3.64
N VAL A 277 7.12 1.79 -3.06
CA VAL A 277 8.35 2.02 -2.30
C VAL A 277 9.43 1.00 -2.65
N GLN A 278 10.67 1.33 -2.31
CA GLN A 278 11.78 0.41 -2.41
C GLN A 278 11.78 -0.57 -1.23
N PRO A 279 12.40 -1.76 -1.36
CA PRO A 279 12.46 -2.73 -0.27
C PRO A 279 13.14 -2.19 0.99
N ASP A 280 14.21 -1.41 0.84
CA ASP A 280 14.94 -0.84 1.98
C ASP A 280 14.07 0.17 2.75
N VAL A 281 13.35 1.03 2.03
CA VAL A 281 12.38 1.96 2.59
C VAL A 281 11.25 1.20 3.29
N ALA A 282 10.70 0.15 2.68
CA ALA A 282 9.68 -0.69 3.30
C ALA A 282 10.21 -1.36 4.57
N HIS A 283 11.45 -1.86 4.56
CA HIS A 283 12.08 -2.47 5.74
C HIS A 283 12.29 -1.45 6.87
N GLN A 284 12.68 -0.20 6.56
CA GLN A 284 12.76 0.88 7.56
C GLN A 284 11.36 1.28 8.06
N ALA A 285 10.38 1.34 7.15
CA ALA A 285 9.02 1.77 7.45
C ALA A 285 8.18 0.73 8.19
N PHE A 286 8.40 -0.56 7.98
CA PHE A 286 7.59 -1.62 8.59
C PHE A 286 8.38 -2.52 9.54
N GLY A 287 9.70 -2.31 9.65
CA GLY A 287 10.61 -3.14 10.41
C GLY A 287 11.08 -4.36 9.63
N ALA A 288 12.05 -5.09 10.21
CA ALA A 288 12.46 -6.40 9.69
C ALA A 288 11.29 -7.40 9.76
N PRO A 289 11.24 -8.42 8.90
CA PRO A 289 10.20 -9.44 8.99
C PRO A 289 10.20 -10.07 10.40
N GLY A 290 9.01 -10.21 10.99
CA GLY A 290 8.85 -10.63 12.39
C GLY A 290 9.15 -9.57 13.46
N ALA A 291 9.29 -8.28 13.11
CA ALA A 291 9.29 -7.19 14.09
C ALA A 291 7.89 -6.91 14.64
N LYS A 292 7.80 -6.42 15.89
CA LYS A 292 6.55 -6.06 16.62
C LYS A 292 5.73 -4.90 16.00
N MET A 293 5.97 -4.54 14.74
CA MET A 293 5.24 -3.49 14.01
C MET A 293 3.99 -3.99 13.27
N ARG A 294 3.63 -5.26 13.46
CA ARG A 294 2.36 -5.87 13.03
C ARG A 294 1.11 -5.14 13.55
N GLY A 295 1.24 -4.31 14.61
CA GLY A 295 0.11 -3.73 15.35
C GLY A 295 -0.40 -2.35 14.95
N THR A 296 -0.07 -1.79 13.77
CA THR A 296 -0.76 -0.56 13.33
C THR A 296 -1.99 -0.92 12.50
N GLY A 297 -3.16 -0.39 12.85
CA GLY A 297 -4.40 -0.63 12.11
C GLY A 297 -4.33 -0.23 10.62
N MET A 298 -3.31 0.51 10.22
CA MET A 298 -3.02 0.84 8.83
C MET A 298 -2.53 -0.38 8.04
N ASN A 299 -1.54 -1.12 8.57
CA ASN A 299 -0.92 -2.24 7.85
C ASN A 299 -1.94 -3.35 7.55
N ALA A 300 -2.78 -3.71 8.52
CA ALA A 300 -3.85 -4.69 8.35
C ALA A 300 -4.93 -4.27 7.32
N ARG A 301 -5.00 -2.99 6.94
CA ARG A 301 -5.90 -2.49 5.89
C ARG A 301 -5.23 -2.41 4.52
N ALA A 302 -3.92 -2.53 4.46
CA ALA A 302 -3.15 -2.31 3.23
C ALA A 302 -3.17 -3.55 2.33
N LEU A 303 -3.50 -3.37 1.05
CA LEU A 303 -3.21 -4.33 -0.02
C LEU A 303 -1.71 -4.25 -0.33
N MET A 304 -0.91 -4.94 0.48
CA MET A 304 0.55 -4.92 0.40
C MET A 304 1.09 -6.10 -0.43
N ALA A 305 2.04 -5.83 -1.31
CA ALA A 305 2.73 -6.88 -2.06
C ALA A 305 4.19 -6.52 -2.32
N PHE A 306 5.06 -7.53 -2.32
CA PHE A 306 6.42 -7.43 -2.83
C PHE A 306 6.64 -8.53 -3.88
N PRO A 307 6.06 -8.39 -5.08
CA PRO A 307 6.04 -9.46 -6.06
C PRO A 307 7.45 -9.85 -6.52
N ALA A 308 7.56 -11.08 -7.03
CA ALA A 308 8.79 -11.57 -7.63
C ALA A 308 9.28 -10.64 -8.74
N SER A 309 10.60 -10.47 -8.79
CA SER A 309 11.27 -9.58 -9.74
C SER A 309 11.08 -10.09 -11.17
N THR A 310 10.69 -9.20 -12.08
CA THR A 310 10.64 -9.51 -13.53
C THR A 310 11.95 -9.19 -14.23
N GLN A 311 12.88 -8.50 -13.57
CA GLN A 311 14.20 -8.20 -14.11
C GLN A 311 14.95 -9.49 -14.48
N GLY A 312 15.61 -9.47 -15.64
CA GLY A 312 16.29 -10.64 -16.20
C GLY A 312 15.39 -11.57 -17.01
N PHE A 313 14.06 -11.47 -16.88
CA PHE A 313 13.09 -12.35 -17.57
C PHE A 313 12.30 -11.63 -18.69
N ARG A 314 12.70 -10.40 -19.05
CA ARG A 314 11.99 -9.54 -20.03
C ARG A 314 12.55 -9.72 -21.44
N ALA A 315 12.49 -10.93 -22.01
CA ALA A 315 13.00 -11.18 -23.37
C ALA A 315 12.26 -10.32 -24.42
N LEU A 316 12.98 -9.52 -25.21
CA LEU A 316 12.40 -8.78 -26.34
C LEU A 316 12.28 -9.72 -27.54
N SER A 317 11.13 -9.72 -28.19
CA SER A 317 10.97 -10.35 -29.51
C SER A 317 11.21 -9.27 -30.56
N PRO A 318 12.00 -9.53 -31.61
CA PRO A 318 12.14 -8.59 -32.72
C PRO A 318 10.78 -8.33 -33.39
N PRO A 319 10.57 -7.15 -34.00
CA PRO A 319 9.42 -6.89 -34.86
C PRO A 319 9.33 -7.96 -35.96
N ALA A 320 8.12 -8.42 -36.26
CA ALA A 320 7.87 -9.49 -37.24
C ALA A 320 8.36 -9.15 -38.66
N ASP A 321 8.64 -7.87 -38.94
CA ASP A 321 8.97 -7.37 -40.27
C ASP A 321 10.48 -7.30 -40.55
N THR A 322 11.34 -7.73 -39.62
CA THR A 322 12.78 -7.80 -39.85
C THR A 322 13.18 -9.18 -40.41
N SER A 323 12.69 -9.49 -41.61
CA SER A 323 13.32 -10.50 -42.46
C SER A 323 14.64 -9.94 -43.03
N SER A 324 15.64 -9.78 -42.15
CA SER A 324 17.01 -9.46 -42.55
C SER A 324 17.97 -10.39 -41.82
N GLY A 325 18.38 -11.44 -42.54
CA GLY A 325 19.69 -12.09 -42.43
C GLY A 325 20.12 -12.61 -41.07
N THR A 326 19.91 -13.91 -40.86
CA THR A 326 20.90 -14.86 -40.30
C THR A 326 21.63 -14.44 -39.01
N ILE A 327 21.17 -14.92 -37.84
CA ILE A 327 21.88 -15.79 -36.87
C ILE A 327 20.77 -16.35 -35.93
N LEU A 328 20.75 -17.65 -35.65
CA LEU A 328 19.81 -18.39 -34.76
C LEU A 328 18.61 -19.02 -35.47
N SER A 329 18.85 -20.15 -36.13
CA SER A 329 17.83 -20.98 -36.79
C SER A 329 17.11 -21.98 -35.89
N ASP A 330 17.45 -22.14 -34.61
CA ASP A 330 16.93 -23.29 -33.82
C ASP A 330 16.51 -22.93 -32.40
N MET A 331 15.58 -21.98 -32.24
CA MET A 331 14.84 -21.82 -30.99
C MET A 331 13.33 -21.72 -31.25
N PRO A 332 12.48 -22.48 -30.54
CA PRO A 332 11.03 -22.35 -30.68
C PRO A 332 10.61 -20.95 -30.26
N SER A 333 10.21 -20.13 -31.22
CA SER A 333 9.65 -18.80 -30.99
C SER A 333 8.26 -18.94 -30.36
N ILE A 334 8.22 -19.01 -29.04
CA ILE A 334 6.97 -18.80 -28.28
C ILE A 334 6.65 -17.30 -28.34
N SER A 335 6.19 -16.82 -29.49
CA SER A 335 5.57 -15.51 -29.60
C SER A 335 4.14 -15.62 -29.09
N ASN A 336 3.96 -15.72 -27.78
CA ASN A 336 2.68 -15.46 -27.13
C ASN A 336 2.41 -13.94 -27.19
N ARG A 337 2.20 -13.38 -28.39
CA ARG A 337 1.54 -12.07 -28.50
C ARG A 337 0.11 -12.31 -28.06
N SER A 338 -0.29 -11.65 -26.99
CA SER A 338 -1.70 -11.58 -26.65
C SER A 338 -2.44 -10.97 -27.83
N SER A 339 -3.66 -11.41 -28.06
CA SER A 339 -4.57 -10.84 -29.06
C SER A 339 -5.15 -9.48 -28.61
N LEU A 340 -4.53 -8.79 -27.64
CA LEU A 340 -5.06 -7.56 -27.08
C LEU A 340 -4.81 -6.36 -27.99
N ASP A 341 -5.86 -5.62 -28.30
CA ASP A 341 -5.76 -4.29 -28.90
C ASP A 341 -5.42 -3.27 -27.80
N ILE A 342 -4.14 -3.22 -27.43
CA ILE A 342 -3.60 -2.33 -26.40
C ILE A 342 -3.97 -0.85 -26.65
N PRO A 343 -3.83 -0.28 -27.87
CA PRO A 343 -4.28 1.08 -28.16
C PRO A 343 -5.78 1.31 -27.89
N LEU A 344 -6.64 0.36 -28.27
CA LEU A 344 -8.08 0.44 -27.97
C LEU A 344 -8.35 0.40 -26.47
N ILE A 345 -7.68 -0.47 -25.73
CA ILE A 345 -7.83 -0.61 -24.28
C ILE A 345 -7.41 0.68 -23.58
N ASN A 346 -6.23 1.22 -23.92
CA ASN A 346 -5.74 2.49 -23.38
C ASN A 346 -6.71 3.65 -23.69
N ARG A 347 -7.31 3.65 -24.89
CA ARG A 347 -8.36 4.62 -25.25
C ARG A 347 -9.65 4.43 -24.44
N LYS A 348 -10.11 3.19 -24.20
CA LYS A 348 -11.27 2.90 -23.36
C LYS A 348 -11.03 3.36 -21.91
N TYR A 349 -9.85 3.06 -21.35
CA TYR A 349 -9.46 3.47 -20.00
C TYR A 349 -9.42 5.01 -19.84
N ARG A 350 -8.83 5.74 -20.80
CA ARG A 350 -8.86 7.22 -20.80
C ARG A 350 -10.27 7.80 -20.80
N ARG A 351 -11.17 7.22 -21.61
CA ARG A 351 -12.59 7.63 -21.61
C ARG A 351 -13.27 7.30 -20.28
N TRP A 352 -12.97 6.15 -19.70
CA TRP A 352 -13.50 5.76 -18.40
C TRP A 352 -13.05 6.74 -17.31
N ILE A 353 -11.75 7.04 -17.19
CA ILE A 353 -11.23 8.04 -16.24
C ILE A 353 -11.92 9.40 -16.43
N SER A 354 -12.00 9.87 -17.68
CA SER A 354 -12.66 11.13 -18.00
C SER A 354 -14.13 11.11 -17.59
N LYS A 355 -14.87 10.02 -17.84
CA LYS A 355 -16.27 9.86 -17.42
C LYS A 355 -16.41 9.92 -15.90
N GLN A 356 -15.56 9.20 -15.16
CA GLN A 356 -15.67 9.14 -13.69
C GLN A 356 -15.29 10.46 -13.02
N LEU A 357 -14.21 11.10 -13.47
CA LEU A 357 -13.76 12.36 -12.88
C LEU A 357 -14.57 13.57 -13.33
N ASN A 358 -15.24 13.50 -14.49
CA ASN A 358 -16.12 14.57 -14.94
C ASN A 358 -17.34 14.69 -14.02
N ARG A 359 -17.72 15.93 -13.69
CA ARG A 359 -18.82 16.24 -12.77
C ARG A 359 -19.83 17.15 -13.43
N SER A 360 -21.11 16.87 -13.21
CA SER A 360 -22.19 17.82 -13.46
C SER A 360 -22.10 18.98 -12.46
N ARG A 361 -22.27 20.21 -12.96
CA ARG A 361 -21.92 21.49 -12.32
C ARG A 361 -22.66 21.86 -11.03
N CYS A 362 -23.62 21.07 -10.54
CA CYS A 362 -24.43 21.44 -9.39
C CYS A 362 -23.79 21.05 -8.05
N TYR A 363 -23.55 22.09 -7.25
CA TYR A 363 -22.86 22.08 -5.97
C TYR A 363 -23.66 21.38 -4.85
N SER A 364 -24.98 21.21 -5.03
CA SER A 364 -25.91 20.63 -4.06
C SER A 364 -25.94 19.10 -4.12
N GLU A 365 -25.38 18.45 -3.09
CA GLU A 365 -25.64 17.06 -2.70
C GLU A 365 -25.66 16.01 -3.81
N ILE A 366 -24.49 15.73 -4.41
CA ILE A 366 -24.31 14.49 -5.16
C ILE A 366 -24.35 13.33 -4.15
N LYS A 367 -25.50 12.68 -4.03
CA LYS A 367 -25.70 11.46 -3.25
C LYS A 367 -24.88 10.34 -3.86
N LYS A 368 -24.00 9.71 -3.08
CA LYS A 368 -23.23 8.54 -3.51
C LYS A 368 -24.18 7.40 -3.86
N VAL A 369 -23.94 6.71 -4.97
CA VAL A 369 -24.69 5.51 -5.34
C VAL A 369 -24.31 4.37 -4.39
N LYS A 370 -25.32 3.72 -3.82
CA LYS A 370 -25.14 2.60 -2.90
C LYS A 370 -25.21 1.30 -3.68
N LEU A 371 -24.06 0.71 -3.99
CA LEU A 371 -23.94 -0.59 -4.66
C LEU A 371 -24.33 -1.70 -3.69
N LYS A 372 -25.16 -2.64 -4.14
CA LYS A 372 -25.55 -3.82 -3.38
C LYS A 372 -25.00 -5.07 -4.03
N LEU A 373 -24.81 -6.12 -3.24
CA LEU A 373 -24.55 -7.45 -3.77
C LEU A 373 -25.87 -8.07 -4.23
N ILE A 374 -25.86 -8.80 -5.36
CA ILE A 374 -26.98 -9.70 -5.69
C ILE A 374 -27.15 -10.77 -4.60
N ARG A 375 -28.34 -11.38 -4.49
CA ARG A 375 -28.67 -12.31 -3.41
C ARG A 375 -27.67 -13.45 -3.28
N GLU A 376 -27.25 -14.04 -4.38
CA GLU A 376 -26.28 -15.13 -4.43
C GLU A 376 -24.90 -14.68 -3.94
N ALA A 377 -24.50 -13.44 -4.27
CA ALA A 377 -23.24 -12.85 -3.82
C ALA A 377 -23.28 -12.52 -2.32
N GLN A 378 -24.44 -12.12 -1.78
CA GLN A 378 -24.62 -11.96 -0.33
C GLN A 378 -24.42 -13.29 0.40
N VAL A 379 -25.02 -14.38 -0.10
CA VAL A 379 -24.85 -15.72 0.48
C VAL A 379 -23.37 -16.12 0.47
N LEU A 380 -22.66 -15.91 -0.65
CA LEU A 380 -21.23 -16.19 -0.75
C LEU A 380 -20.42 -15.34 0.26
N TRP A 381 -20.75 -14.06 0.42
CA TRP A 381 -20.08 -13.18 1.38
C TRP A 381 -20.27 -13.65 2.83
N TYR A 382 -21.49 -14.07 3.21
CA TYR A 382 -21.74 -14.62 4.55
C TYR A 382 -20.99 -15.92 4.82
N GLN A 383 -20.90 -16.81 3.82
CA GLN A 383 -20.13 -18.03 3.93
C GLN A 383 -18.65 -17.71 4.16
N ALA A 384 -18.07 -16.85 3.32
CA ALA A 384 -16.68 -16.45 3.43
C ALA A 384 -16.38 -15.71 4.74
N TYR A 385 -17.31 -14.87 5.24
CA TYR A 385 -17.19 -14.22 6.54
C TYR A 385 -17.06 -15.24 7.67
N ASN A 386 -17.99 -16.20 7.75
CA ASN A 386 -18.01 -17.20 8.82
C ASN A 386 -16.81 -18.15 8.75
N GLU A 387 -16.39 -18.54 7.55
CA GLU A 387 -15.18 -19.32 7.34
C GLU A 387 -13.94 -18.54 7.79
N CYS A 388 -13.84 -17.25 7.43
CA CYS A 388 -12.73 -16.40 7.88
C CYS A 388 -12.67 -16.28 9.41
N GLU A 389 -13.81 -16.13 10.09
CA GLU A 389 -13.89 -16.13 11.56
C GLU A 389 -13.47 -17.47 12.17
N ALA A 390 -13.80 -18.59 11.52
CA ALA A 390 -13.35 -19.91 11.95
C ALA A 390 -11.83 -20.09 11.78
N GLU A 391 -11.27 -19.63 10.66
CA GLU A 391 -9.83 -19.70 10.34
C GLU A 391 -8.97 -18.78 11.22
N MET A 392 -9.55 -17.84 11.96
CA MET A 392 -8.84 -17.02 12.96
C MET A 392 -8.63 -17.73 14.30
N ARG A 393 -9.26 -18.89 14.53
CA ARG A 393 -9.13 -19.67 15.77
C ARG A 393 -7.76 -20.36 15.87
N PRO A 394 -7.34 -20.82 17.07
CA PRO A 394 -6.14 -21.65 17.20
C PRO A 394 -6.15 -22.84 16.25
N GLY A 395 -5.06 -23.05 15.52
CA GLY A 395 -4.90 -24.07 14.47
C GLY A 395 -5.44 -23.67 13.09
N GLY A 396 -6.10 -22.52 12.96
CA GLY A 396 -6.63 -22.01 11.69
C GLY A 396 -5.60 -21.24 10.87
N ARG A 397 -5.88 -21.07 9.58
CA ARG A 397 -5.03 -20.38 8.59
C ARG A 397 -4.59 -18.99 9.04
N TYR A 398 -5.47 -18.25 9.71
CA TYR A 398 -5.25 -16.87 10.10
C TYR A 398 -4.97 -16.70 11.60
N GLU A 399 -4.68 -17.77 12.35
CA GLU A 399 -4.37 -17.72 13.79
C GLU A 399 -3.34 -16.63 14.12
N HIS A 400 -2.29 -16.51 13.30
CA HIS A 400 -1.21 -15.55 13.52
C HIS A 400 -1.45 -14.20 12.85
N PHE A 401 -2.52 -14.03 12.07
CA PHE A 401 -2.83 -12.85 11.27
C PHE A 401 -4.30 -12.41 11.45
N THR A 402 -4.85 -12.56 12.66
CA THR A 402 -6.25 -12.23 12.97
C THR A 402 -6.57 -10.75 12.78
N ASP A 403 -5.58 -9.87 13.00
CA ASP A 403 -5.67 -8.44 12.76
C ASP A 403 -5.95 -8.11 11.29
N LEU A 404 -5.26 -8.79 10.37
CA LEU A 404 -5.47 -8.73 8.92
C LEU A 404 -6.81 -9.37 8.54
N ALA A 405 -7.05 -10.61 8.97
CA ALA A 405 -8.24 -11.38 8.59
C ALA A 405 -9.55 -10.70 9.00
N SER A 406 -9.57 -10.03 10.16
CA SER A 406 -10.71 -9.22 10.61
C SER A 406 -11.07 -8.04 9.70
N LYS A 407 -10.24 -7.72 8.69
CA LYS A 407 -10.47 -6.64 7.71
C LYS A 407 -10.92 -7.17 6.35
N PHE A 408 -10.79 -8.47 6.08
CA PHE A 408 -11.14 -9.05 4.79
C PHE A 408 -12.59 -8.80 4.37
N PRO A 409 -13.62 -8.94 5.23
CA PRO A 409 -15.00 -8.76 4.81
C PRO A 409 -15.28 -7.40 4.17
N ASP A 410 -14.72 -6.33 4.76
CA ASP A 410 -14.79 -4.97 4.23
C ASP A 410 -13.88 -4.78 3.00
N GLN A 411 -12.68 -5.35 3.01
CA GLN A 411 -11.75 -5.28 1.88
C GLN A 411 -12.33 -5.93 0.62
N TRP A 412 -12.98 -7.09 0.75
CA TRP A 412 -13.64 -7.77 -0.37
C TRP A 412 -14.71 -6.89 -1.00
N LEU A 413 -15.55 -6.25 -0.18
CA LEU A 413 -16.60 -5.34 -0.67
C LEU A 413 -16.01 -4.11 -1.35
N ARG A 414 -14.95 -3.53 -0.80
CA ARG A 414 -14.26 -2.37 -1.39
C ARG A 414 -13.66 -2.70 -2.75
N VAL A 415 -12.91 -3.80 -2.81
CA VAL A 415 -12.28 -4.27 -4.06
C VAL A 415 -13.35 -4.64 -5.09
N ALA A 416 -14.43 -5.32 -4.67
CA ALA A 416 -15.55 -5.64 -5.54
C ALA A 416 -16.24 -4.39 -6.09
N GLY A 417 -16.45 -3.36 -5.26
CA GLY A 417 -17.02 -2.08 -5.69
C GLY A 417 -16.14 -1.34 -6.70
N VAL A 418 -14.81 -1.40 -6.55
CA VAL A 418 -13.87 -0.84 -7.54
C VAL A 418 -13.96 -1.62 -8.86
N ILE A 419 -13.88 -2.94 -8.82
CA ILE A 419 -13.96 -3.80 -10.02
C ILE A 419 -15.29 -3.59 -10.74
N HIS A 420 -16.41 -3.54 -9.98
CA HIS A 420 -17.74 -3.25 -10.53
C HIS A 420 -17.76 -1.91 -11.26
N GLY A 421 -17.22 -0.85 -10.65
CA GLY A 421 -17.18 0.48 -11.26
C GLY A 421 -16.32 0.60 -12.52
N TYR A 422 -15.36 -0.32 -12.73
CA TYR A 422 -14.64 -0.44 -14.01
C TYR A 422 -15.51 -1.06 -15.11
N ASN A 423 -16.29 -2.08 -14.75
CA ASN A 423 -16.87 -3.02 -15.71
C ASN A 423 -18.35 -2.76 -16.01
N HIS A 424 -19.07 -2.13 -15.09
CA HIS A 424 -20.53 -2.01 -15.11
C HIS A 424 -20.98 -0.57 -14.77
N GLU A 425 -22.24 -0.26 -15.04
CA GLU A 425 -22.85 0.99 -14.58
C GLU A 425 -23.25 0.88 -13.11
N PHE A 426 -23.37 2.02 -12.42
CA PHE A 426 -23.66 2.03 -10.98
C PHE A 426 -25.11 1.63 -10.63
N SER A 427 -25.98 1.49 -11.64
CA SER A 427 -27.35 0.97 -11.47
C SER A 427 -27.38 -0.52 -11.20
N ASP A 428 -26.33 -1.23 -11.57
CA ASP A 428 -26.28 -2.69 -11.51
C ASP A 428 -25.78 -3.14 -10.14
N ASP A 429 -26.33 -4.25 -9.65
CA ASP A 429 -25.85 -4.90 -8.44
C ASP A 429 -24.55 -5.68 -8.71
N ILE A 430 -23.69 -5.77 -7.70
CA ILE A 430 -22.42 -6.49 -7.75
C ILE A 430 -22.71 -8.00 -7.83
N SER A 431 -22.24 -8.60 -8.92
CA SER A 431 -22.41 -10.03 -9.21
C SER A 431 -21.53 -10.94 -8.35
N VAL A 432 -21.86 -12.24 -8.33
CA VAL A 432 -21.04 -13.28 -7.71
C VAL A 432 -19.64 -13.33 -8.31
N ASP A 433 -19.51 -13.18 -9.63
CA ASP A 433 -18.23 -13.26 -10.33
C ASP A 433 -17.31 -12.10 -9.93
N THR A 434 -17.84 -10.87 -9.87
CA THR A 434 -17.10 -9.71 -9.38
C THR A 434 -16.62 -9.91 -7.94
N LEU A 435 -17.47 -10.48 -7.08
CA LEU A 435 -17.10 -10.79 -5.70
C LEU A 435 -16.02 -11.88 -5.60
N ARG A 436 -16.08 -12.93 -6.43
CA ARG A 436 -15.06 -14.00 -6.48
C ARG A 436 -13.70 -13.47 -6.97
N VAL A 437 -13.69 -12.55 -7.94
CA VAL A 437 -12.47 -11.87 -8.37
C VAL A 437 -11.89 -11.04 -7.23
N ALA A 438 -12.74 -10.30 -6.50
CA ALA A 438 -12.32 -9.54 -5.33
C ALA A 438 -11.71 -10.44 -4.23
N PHE A 439 -12.34 -11.57 -3.93
CA PHE A 439 -11.79 -12.57 -2.99
C PHE A 439 -10.42 -13.05 -3.43
N SER A 440 -10.28 -13.45 -4.70
CA SER A 440 -9.02 -13.95 -5.27
C SER A 440 -7.89 -12.91 -5.17
N ILE A 441 -8.19 -11.65 -5.50
CA ILE A 441 -7.21 -10.57 -5.45
C ILE A 441 -6.79 -10.27 -4.00
N VAL A 442 -7.75 -10.14 -3.07
CA VAL A 442 -7.45 -9.90 -1.65
C VAL A 442 -6.66 -11.07 -1.06
N ASN A 443 -6.98 -12.31 -1.43
CA ASN A 443 -6.23 -13.49 -1.02
C ASN A 443 -4.78 -13.48 -1.52
N ALA A 444 -4.54 -13.09 -2.77
CA ALA A 444 -3.17 -12.96 -3.28
C ALA A 444 -2.36 -11.92 -2.48
N PHE A 445 -2.98 -10.79 -2.11
CA PHE A 445 -2.36 -9.80 -1.23
C PHE A 445 -2.19 -10.31 0.21
N SER A 446 -3.11 -11.13 0.73
CA SER A 446 -2.96 -11.70 2.08
C SER A 446 -1.79 -12.67 2.14
N VAL A 447 -1.61 -13.52 1.12
CA VAL A 447 -0.45 -14.44 1.03
C VAL A 447 0.86 -13.67 0.95
N GLU A 448 0.90 -12.57 0.19
CA GLU A 448 2.06 -11.68 0.15
C GLU A 448 2.32 -10.98 1.48
N PHE A 449 1.27 -10.52 2.16
CA PHE A 449 1.37 -9.95 3.50
C PHE A 449 1.90 -10.97 4.50
N GLU A 450 1.39 -12.21 4.45
CA GLU A 450 1.86 -13.31 5.29
C GLU A 450 3.34 -13.58 5.05
N ARG A 451 3.78 -13.62 3.80
CA ARG A 451 5.18 -13.79 3.42
C ARG A 451 6.07 -12.64 3.92
N LEU A 452 5.57 -11.40 3.89
CA LEU A 452 6.30 -10.20 4.31
C LEU A 452 6.42 -10.08 5.84
N PHE A 453 5.40 -10.52 6.58
CA PHE A 453 5.31 -10.36 8.03
C PHE A 453 5.39 -11.69 8.80
N ALA A 454 5.72 -12.79 8.11
CA ALA A 454 5.93 -14.09 8.72
C ALA A 454 6.93 -13.94 9.89
N PRO A 455 6.62 -14.53 11.06
CA PRO A 455 7.57 -14.54 12.15
C PRO A 455 8.81 -15.32 11.71
N ILE A 456 9.92 -14.61 11.49
CA ILE A 456 11.20 -15.28 11.24
C ILE A 456 11.56 -16.05 12.52
N LYS A 457 11.79 -17.36 12.41
CA LYS A 457 12.29 -18.18 13.52
C LYS A 457 13.60 -17.58 14.03
N GLU A 458 13.83 -17.65 15.33
CA GLU A 458 15.03 -17.03 15.92
C GLU A 458 16.32 -17.63 15.31
N GLU A 459 16.29 -18.91 14.94
CA GLU A 459 17.35 -19.62 14.22
C GLU A 459 17.67 -18.98 12.85
N ASP A 460 16.64 -18.66 12.05
CA ASP A 460 16.82 -18.03 10.73
C ASP A 460 17.36 -16.60 10.86
N LYS A 461 16.94 -15.85 11.90
CA LYS A 461 17.51 -14.52 12.22
C LYS A 461 18.99 -14.61 12.56
N GLN A 462 19.36 -15.61 13.37
CA GLN A 462 20.75 -15.85 13.74
C GLN A 462 21.58 -16.22 12.51
N LEU A 463 21.07 -17.11 11.67
CA LEU A 463 21.73 -17.55 10.44
C LEU A 463 22.00 -16.38 9.48
N PHE A 464 20.97 -15.58 9.18
CA PHE A 464 21.10 -14.39 8.33
C PHE A 464 22.12 -13.38 8.89
N THR A 465 22.12 -13.19 10.20
CA THR A 465 23.03 -12.27 10.87
C THR A 465 24.48 -12.74 10.74
N LEU A 466 24.74 -14.04 10.87
CA LEU A 466 26.04 -14.64 10.65
C LEU A 466 26.47 -14.57 9.18
N GLU A 467 25.59 -14.92 8.23
CA GLU A 467 25.86 -14.81 6.79
C GLU A 467 26.27 -13.39 6.39
N LYS A 468 25.57 -12.36 6.90
CA LYS A 468 25.92 -10.95 6.65
C LYS A 468 27.33 -10.63 7.16
N TYR A 469 27.67 -11.08 8.36
CA TYR A 469 29.02 -10.90 8.92
C TYR A 469 30.09 -11.59 8.07
N LEU A 470 29.87 -12.85 7.68
CA LEU A 470 30.80 -13.60 6.84
C LEU A 470 30.94 -13.00 5.45
N ARG A 471 29.86 -12.46 4.87
CA ARG A 471 29.91 -11.72 3.60
C ARG A 471 30.78 -10.48 3.69
N GLY A 472 30.69 -9.72 4.78
CA GLY A 472 31.59 -8.59 5.03
C GLY A 472 33.06 -9.03 5.11
N LYS A 473 33.33 -10.20 5.70
CA LYS A 473 34.68 -10.79 5.71
C LYS A 473 35.15 -11.26 4.33
N ARG A 474 34.26 -11.83 3.51
CA ARG A 474 34.54 -12.15 2.11
C ARG A 474 34.93 -10.89 1.31
N GLN A 475 34.24 -9.77 1.53
CA GLN A 475 34.55 -8.47 0.90
C GLN A 475 35.90 -7.90 1.35
N GLN A 476 36.32 -8.18 2.58
CA GLN A 476 37.67 -7.89 3.10
C GLN A 476 38.73 -8.90 2.62
N GLN A 477 38.40 -9.74 1.64
CA GLN A 477 39.28 -10.75 1.04
C GLN A 477 39.79 -11.83 2.00
N PHE A 478 39.09 -12.07 3.13
CA PHE A 478 39.41 -13.23 3.97
C PHE A 478 39.01 -14.51 3.25
N ARG A 479 39.96 -15.46 3.20
CA ARG A 479 39.73 -16.82 2.72
C ARG A 479 39.36 -17.77 3.87
N TYR A 480 40.22 -17.80 4.88
CA TYR A 480 40.05 -18.60 6.09
C TYR A 480 39.88 -17.70 7.31
N LEU A 481 39.00 -18.08 8.23
CA LEU A 481 38.78 -17.39 9.49
C LEU A 481 38.83 -18.36 10.67
N PRO A 482 39.64 -18.10 11.71
CA PRO A 482 39.57 -18.89 12.93
C PRO A 482 38.19 -18.74 13.58
N LYS A 483 37.60 -19.85 14.03
CA LYS A 483 36.33 -19.84 14.77
C LYS A 483 36.39 -18.88 15.96
N LYS A 484 37.54 -18.81 16.65
CA LYS A 484 37.77 -17.90 17.78
C LYS A 484 37.59 -16.42 17.42
N VAL A 485 37.98 -16.00 16.21
CA VAL A 485 37.76 -14.63 15.71
C VAL A 485 36.27 -14.35 15.57
N ILE A 486 35.53 -15.31 15.03
CA ILE A 486 34.07 -15.21 14.87
C ILE A 486 33.38 -15.23 16.23
N THR A 487 33.86 -16.03 17.19
CA THR A 487 33.34 -16.02 18.56
C THR A 487 33.57 -14.68 19.28
N ALA A 488 34.75 -14.07 19.11
CA ALA A 488 35.10 -12.82 19.78
C ALA A 488 34.40 -11.61 19.14
N ASN A 489 34.49 -11.49 17.82
CA ASN A 489 34.12 -10.30 17.05
C ASN A 489 32.89 -10.49 16.17
N GLY A 490 32.28 -11.68 16.19
CA GLY A 490 31.09 -12.00 15.42
C GLY A 490 29.80 -11.64 16.15
N PRO A 491 28.67 -11.71 15.42
CA PRO A 491 27.42 -11.10 15.87
C PRO A 491 26.55 -12.02 16.74
N LEU A 492 26.92 -13.29 16.92
CA LEU A 492 26.11 -14.28 17.64
C LEU A 492 26.72 -14.65 18.99
N ARG A 493 25.91 -14.52 20.05
CA ARG A 493 26.21 -15.01 21.41
C ARG A 493 24.95 -15.65 22.01
N PRO A 494 25.06 -16.70 22.85
CA PRO A 494 26.27 -17.45 23.24
C PRO A 494 26.84 -18.36 22.13
N VAL A 495 28.02 -18.95 22.36
CA VAL A 495 28.76 -19.80 21.39
C VAL A 495 27.93 -20.96 20.85
N SER A 496 27.04 -21.53 21.66
CA SER A 496 26.13 -22.60 21.23
C SER A 496 25.26 -22.21 20.03
N ARG A 497 24.78 -20.95 19.98
CA ARG A 497 24.00 -20.44 18.83
C ARG A 497 24.86 -20.27 17.59
N LEU A 498 26.10 -19.81 17.76
CA LEU A 498 27.06 -19.70 16.67
C LEU A 498 27.35 -21.07 16.06
N ASP A 499 27.49 -22.10 16.90
CA ASP A 499 27.82 -23.46 16.46
C ASP A 499 26.69 -24.08 15.64
N VAL A 500 25.43 -23.91 16.06
CA VAL A 500 24.25 -24.32 15.28
C VAL A 500 24.23 -23.62 13.92
N ALA A 501 24.45 -22.31 13.90
CA ALA A 501 24.43 -21.55 12.65
C ALA A 501 25.57 -21.93 11.69
N LEU A 502 26.81 -22.09 12.20
CA LEU A 502 27.96 -22.54 11.40
C LEU A 502 27.74 -23.96 10.85
N HIS A 503 27.17 -24.85 11.65
CA HIS A 503 26.83 -26.20 11.20
C HIS A 503 25.82 -26.17 10.05
N THR A 504 24.75 -25.38 10.18
CA THR A 504 23.76 -25.21 9.11
C THR A 504 24.38 -24.64 7.83
N LEU A 505 25.23 -23.61 7.91
CA LEU A 505 25.93 -23.07 6.74
C LEU A 505 26.89 -24.07 6.10
N SER A 506 27.54 -24.89 6.91
CA SER A 506 28.42 -25.96 6.42
C SER A 506 27.64 -27.04 5.70
N GLN A 507 26.46 -27.43 6.20
CA GLN A 507 25.58 -28.41 5.55
C GLN A 507 25.04 -27.90 4.21
N ARG A 508 24.82 -26.58 4.10
CA ARG A 508 24.43 -25.93 2.83
C ARG A 508 25.58 -25.79 1.83
N GLY A 509 26.81 -26.15 2.23
CA GLY A 509 28.00 -25.98 1.40
C GLY A 509 28.48 -24.53 1.26
N GLU A 510 27.91 -23.59 2.02
CA GLU A 510 28.28 -22.17 1.92
C GLU A 510 29.63 -21.85 2.57
N ILE A 511 30.03 -22.67 3.56
CA ILE A 511 31.32 -22.60 4.25
C ILE A 511 31.89 -24.00 4.43
N GLY A 512 33.20 -24.10 4.58
CA GLY A 512 33.88 -25.31 5.04
C GLY A 512 34.27 -25.17 6.52
N VAL A 513 34.22 -26.26 7.26
CA VAL A 513 34.74 -26.32 8.65
C VAL A 513 35.95 -27.23 8.67
N LEU A 514 37.12 -26.64 8.90
CA LEU A 514 38.40 -27.32 8.95
C LEU A 514 38.91 -27.40 10.39
N THR A 515 39.57 -28.50 10.73
CA THR A 515 40.22 -28.67 12.03
C THR A 515 41.72 -28.76 11.81
N TYR A 516 42.47 -27.82 12.40
CA TYR A 516 43.91 -27.74 12.26
C TYR A 516 44.61 -28.20 13.55
N PRO A 517 45.52 -29.20 13.49
CA PRO A 517 46.25 -29.66 14.67
C PRO A 517 47.21 -28.57 15.15
N ARG A 518 47.29 -28.38 16.46
CA ARG A 518 48.15 -27.37 17.08
C ARG A 518 49.17 -28.04 17.99
N TYR A 519 50.42 -27.62 17.94
CA TYR A 519 51.49 -28.12 18.79
C TYR A 519 52.08 -26.99 19.64
N ASN A 520 52.51 -27.29 20.86
CA ASN A 520 53.22 -26.33 21.70
C ASN A 520 54.71 -26.22 21.30
N GLN A 521 55.45 -25.30 21.92
CA GLN A 521 56.89 -25.11 21.67
C GLN A 521 57.75 -26.35 21.97
N ARG A 522 57.21 -27.33 22.71
CA ARG A 522 57.86 -28.61 23.03
C ARG A 522 57.41 -29.75 22.10
N GLY A 523 56.66 -29.46 21.04
CA GLY A 523 56.18 -30.44 20.07
C GLY A 523 54.97 -31.28 20.51
N HIS A 524 54.40 -31.02 21.69
CA HIS A 524 53.23 -31.77 22.17
C HIS A 524 51.94 -31.22 21.55
N ALA A 525 51.04 -32.11 21.16
CA ALA A 525 49.73 -31.73 20.65
C ALA A 525 48.90 -30.97 21.70
N THR A 526 48.21 -29.93 21.25
CA THR A 526 47.31 -29.09 22.03
C THR A 526 45.93 -29.09 21.39
N ARG A 527 44.95 -28.41 22.01
CA ARG A 527 43.60 -28.35 21.45
C ARG A 527 43.65 -27.80 20.02
N PRO A 528 43.07 -28.53 19.04
CA PRO A 528 43.11 -28.13 17.64
C PRO A 528 42.32 -26.84 17.44
N ILE A 529 42.67 -26.09 16.39
CA ILE A 529 42.00 -24.85 16.03
C ILE A 529 40.95 -25.17 14.97
N THR A 530 39.72 -24.73 15.21
CA THR A 530 38.68 -24.76 14.17
C THR A 530 38.83 -23.54 13.27
N ILE A 531 38.92 -23.77 11.97
CA ILE A 531 39.03 -22.75 10.92
C ILE A 531 37.83 -22.87 10.00
N ILE A 532 37.23 -21.74 9.68
CA ILE A 532 36.11 -21.62 8.76
C ILE A 532 36.65 -21.20 7.39
N ASP A 533 36.46 -22.04 6.38
CA ASP A 533 36.72 -21.73 4.98
C ASP A 533 35.50 -21.00 4.39
N LEU A 534 35.70 -19.77 3.91
CA LEU A 534 34.62 -18.95 3.37
C LEU A 534 34.25 -19.27 1.92
N TYR A 535 35.06 -20.04 1.19
CA TYR A 535 34.68 -20.53 -0.15
C TYR A 535 35.11 -21.99 -0.36
N PRO A 536 34.40 -22.96 0.25
CA PRO A 536 34.80 -24.38 0.28
C PRO A 536 34.95 -25.04 -1.11
N HIS A 537 34.40 -24.43 -2.17
CA HIS A 537 34.50 -24.94 -3.54
C HIS A 537 35.75 -24.50 -4.31
N HIS A 538 36.53 -23.56 -3.77
CA HIS A 538 37.81 -23.18 -4.39
C HIS A 538 38.92 -24.14 -3.97
N ARG A 539 39.99 -24.18 -4.76
CA ARG A 539 41.20 -24.92 -4.40
C ARG A 539 41.79 -24.41 -3.09
N HIS A 540 42.31 -25.36 -2.30
CA HIS A 540 42.99 -25.10 -1.04
C HIS A 540 44.14 -24.10 -1.21
N ASP A 541 44.26 -23.14 -0.30
CA ASP A 541 45.31 -22.12 -0.29
C ASP A 541 46.08 -22.19 1.04
N GLU A 542 47.24 -22.83 1.00
CA GLU A 542 48.07 -23.05 2.18
C GLU A 542 48.59 -21.74 2.78
N TRP A 543 48.90 -20.74 1.95
CA TRP A 543 49.43 -19.46 2.43
C TRP A 543 48.36 -18.71 3.24
N CYS A 544 47.15 -18.61 2.69
CA CYS A 544 46.03 -17.98 3.39
C CYS A 544 45.68 -18.73 4.69
N LEU A 545 45.81 -20.06 4.70
CA LEU A 545 45.52 -20.87 5.88
C LEU A 545 46.52 -20.57 7.01
N GLN A 546 47.81 -20.51 6.70
CA GLN A 546 48.86 -20.17 7.67
C GLN A 546 48.68 -18.74 8.23
N GLN A 547 48.26 -17.78 7.41
CA GLN A 547 47.93 -16.43 7.89
C GLN A 547 46.77 -16.44 8.90
N ALA A 548 45.70 -17.19 8.63
CA ALA A 548 44.58 -17.34 9.56
C ALA A 548 45.01 -18.01 10.88
N ILE A 549 45.88 -19.02 10.81
CA ILE A 549 46.44 -19.67 12.01
C ILE A 549 47.21 -18.64 12.85
N ASN A 550 48.07 -17.83 12.23
CA ASN A 550 48.87 -16.80 12.90
C ASN A 550 48.00 -15.71 13.58
N MET A 551 46.87 -15.33 12.98
CA MET A 551 45.89 -14.44 13.62
C MET A 551 45.38 -14.97 14.97
N THR A 552 45.30 -16.30 15.12
CA THR A 552 44.85 -16.93 16.37
C THR A 552 45.90 -16.79 17.48
N TYR A 553 47.19 -16.78 17.13
CA TYR A 553 48.30 -16.59 18.06
C TYR A 553 48.38 -15.14 18.55
N GLN A 554 48.15 -14.16 17.67
CA GLN A 554 48.14 -12.73 18.03
C GLN A 554 46.98 -12.36 18.98
N LEU A 555 45.85 -13.04 18.89
CA LEU A 555 44.69 -12.89 19.80
C LEU A 555 44.85 -13.64 21.14
N GLN A 556 45.99 -14.27 21.39
CA GLN A 556 46.34 -14.86 22.69
C GLN A 556 47.44 -14.09 23.42
N SER A 557 48.11 -13.16 22.73
CA SER A 557 49.15 -12.28 23.26
C SER A 557 48.64 -10.89 23.68
N ILE A 558 47.32 -10.67 23.56
CA ILE A 558 46.55 -9.54 24.11
C ILE A 558 45.59 -10.17 25.13
#